data_AF-A0A3S5J308-F1
#
_entry.id   AF-A0A3S5J308-F1
#
_cell.length_a   1.000
_cell.length_b   1.000
_cell.length_c   1.000
_cell.angle_alpha   90.00
_cell.angle_beta   90.00
_cell.angle_gamma   90.00
#
_symmetry.space_group_name_H-M   'P 1'
#
loop_
_entity.id
_entity.type
_entity.pdbx_description
1 polymer ?
#
loop_
_entity_poly.entity_id
_entity_poly.type
_entity_poly.pdbx_seq_one_letter_code
_entity_poly.pdbx_strand_id
1 'polypeptide(L)'
;MVKIGINGFGRIGRLILRALLENYKDKIQVVGINDLGSIDTNAHLIKYDSTHGTLPHDVSTSKDGFKILNQNIKVFAERDPANLPWGKVGADIVLECTGLFLLVGKSIKDSNLPEEVRVGAIVRKSKVMMPKSTSVFEKNDIVVLLSKRDQLKEVENLFSITS
;
A
#
# COMPACT_ATOMS: atom_id res chain seq x y z
N MET A 1 -17.35 -5.91 4.67
CA MET A 1 -16.27 -5.96 3.66
C MET A 1 -15.25 -4.90 4.03
N VAL A 2 -13.99 -5.27 4.22
CA VAL A 2 -12.92 -4.32 4.64
C VAL A 2 -12.45 -3.54 3.41
N LYS A 3 -12.32 -2.23 3.53
CA LYS A 3 -11.89 -1.35 2.44
C LYS A 3 -10.42 -0.96 2.60
N ILE A 4 -9.64 -1.11 1.55
CA ILE A 4 -8.19 -0.89 1.56
C ILE A 4 -7.80 0.21 0.57
N GLY A 5 -6.98 1.15 1.02
CA GLY A 5 -6.18 2.04 0.18
C GLY A 5 -4.75 1.51 0.04
N ILE A 6 -4.11 1.72 -1.11
CA ILE A 6 -2.70 1.34 -1.33
C ILE A 6 -1.91 2.59 -1.70
N ASN A 7 -1.01 3.04 -0.82
CA ASN A 7 -0.11 4.15 -1.13
C ASN A 7 1.18 3.61 -1.74
N GLY A 8 1.52 4.02 -2.97
CA GLY A 8 2.63 3.46 -3.74
C GLY A 8 2.21 2.23 -4.55
N PHE A 9 2.04 2.39 -5.87
CA PHE A 9 1.59 1.33 -6.77
C PHE A 9 2.74 0.75 -7.62
N GLY A 10 3.91 0.65 -6.98
CA GLY A 10 5.07 -0.10 -7.49
C GLY A 10 4.84 -1.61 -7.49
N ARG A 11 5.93 -2.39 -7.59
CA ARG A 11 5.84 -3.85 -7.69
C ARG A 11 5.04 -4.49 -6.54
N ILE A 12 5.26 -4.05 -5.30
CA ILE A 12 4.59 -4.59 -4.12
C ILE A 12 3.11 -4.23 -4.07
N GLY A 13 2.76 -2.95 -4.24
CA GLY A 13 1.36 -2.50 -4.27
C GLY A 13 0.53 -3.25 -5.32
N ARG A 14 1.11 -3.48 -6.51
CA ARG A 14 0.46 -4.30 -7.56
C ARG A 14 0.28 -5.76 -7.16
N LEU A 15 1.30 -6.40 -6.60
CA LEU A 15 1.20 -7.80 -6.16
C LEU A 15 0.21 -7.99 -5.03
N ILE A 16 0.12 -7.03 -4.10
CA ILE A 16 -0.91 -7.01 -3.06
C ILE A 16 -2.30 -6.94 -3.71
N LEU A 17 -2.55 -6.01 -4.63
CA LEU A 17 -3.83 -5.94 -5.32
C LEU A 17 -4.17 -7.26 -6.03
N ARG A 18 -3.21 -7.88 -6.73
CA ARG A 18 -3.41 -9.19 -7.37
C ARG A 18 -3.81 -10.27 -6.35
N ALA A 19 -3.07 -10.38 -5.24
CA ALA A 19 -3.34 -11.37 -4.20
C ALA A 19 -4.72 -11.16 -3.54
N LEU A 20 -5.13 -9.90 -3.34
CA LEU A 20 -6.44 -9.54 -2.80
C LEU A 20 -7.57 -9.94 -3.76
N LEU A 21 -7.40 -9.68 -5.07
CA LEU A 21 -8.38 -10.06 -6.09
C LEU A 21 -8.53 -11.58 -6.21
N GLU A 22 -7.44 -12.33 -6.07
CA GLU A 22 -7.45 -13.79 -6.19
C GLU A 22 -8.06 -14.47 -4.96
N ASN A 23 -7.63 -14.07 -3.76
CA ASN A 23 -7.92 -14.81 -2.53
C ASN A 23 -9.00 -14.18 -1.65
N TYR A 24 -9.31 -12.89 -1.83
CA TYR A 24 -10.11 -12.12 -0.88
C TYR A 24 -11.15 -11.19 -1.51
N LYS A 25 -11.44 -11.32 -2.81
CA LYS A 25 -12.37 -10.44 -3.55
C LYS A 25 -13.77 -10.26 -2.92
N ASP A 26 -14.25 -11.25 -2.18
CA ASP A 26 -15.57 -11.23 -1.53
C ASP A 26 -15.52 -10.70 -0.07
N LYS A 27 -14.32 -10.47 0.45
CA LYS A 27 -14.06 -10.02 1.84
C LYS A 27 -13.41 -8.64 1.90
N ILE A 28 -12.61 -8.31 0.89
CA ILE A 28 -11.79 -7.10 0.80
C ILE A 28 -12.07 -6.37 -0.51
N GLN A 29 -12.24 -5.05 -0.39
CA GLN A 29 -12.38 -4.14 -1.52
C GLN A 29 -11.20 -3.15 -1.51
N VAL A 30 -10.50 -3.03 -2.63
CA VAL A 30 -9.54 -1.93 -2.82
C VAL A 30 -10.31 -0.72 -3.34
N VAL A 31 -10.30 0.37 -2.58
CA VAL A 31 -11.08 1.59 -2.89
C VAL A 31 -10.25 2.64 -3.62
N GLY A 32 -8.93 2.58 -3.50
CA GLY A 32 -8.04 3.44 -4.27
C GLY A 32 -6.57 3.09 -4.11
N ILE A 33 -5.78 3.60 -5.04
CA ILE A 33 -4.33 3.54 -5.04
C ILE A 33 -3.77 4.96 -5.16
N ASN A 34 -2.54 5.18 -4.71
CA ASN A 34 -1.78 6.39 -5.01
C ASN A 34 -0.47 6.03 -5.72
N ASP A 35 -0.23 6.64 -6.88
CA ASP A 35 1.00 6.51 -7.66
C ASP A 35 1.15 7.70 -8.59
N LEU A 36 2.38 8.15 -8.84
CA LEU A 36 2.64 9.30 -9.72
C LEU A 36 2.52 8.95 -11.21
N GLY A 37 2.43 7.66 -11.55
CA GLY A 37 2.15 7.19 -12.90
C GLY A 37 0.71 7.43 -13.34
N SER A 38 0.50 7.52 -14.65
CA SER A 38 -0.84 7.70 -15.23
C SER A 38 -1.77 6.51 -14.92
N ILE A 39 -3.08 6.74 -14.99
CA ILE A 39 -4.10 5.68 -14.86
C ILE A 39 -3.86 4.55 -15.86
N ASP A 40 -3.59 4.89 -17.13
CA ASP A 40 -3.35 3.90 -18.18
C ASP A 40 -2.06 3.11 -17.94
N THR A 41 -1.01 3.77 -17.45
CA THR A 41 0.22 3.10 -17.03
C THR A 41 -0.04 2.12 -15.89
N ASN A 42 -0.75 2.54 -14.84
CA ASN A 42 -1.08 1.70 -13.71
C ASN A 42 -1.95 0.51 -14.10
N ALA A 43 -2.95 0.72 -14.96
CA ALA A 43 -3.81 -0.31 -15.53
C ALA A 43 -3.02 -1.33 -16.37
N HIS A 44 -2.10 -0.85 -17.21
CA HIS A 44 -1.21 -1.70 -17.98
C HIS A 44 -0.32 -2.56 -17.08
N LEU A 45 0.32 -1.94 -16.08
CA LEU A 45 1.26 -2.62 -15.18
C LEU A 45 0.59 -3.60 -14.22
N ILE A 46 -0.67 -3.39 -13.84
CA ILE A 46 -1.41 -4.40 -13.08
C ILE A 46 -1.86 -5.56 -13.98
N LYS A 47 -2.18 -5.31 -15.27
CA LYS A 47 -2.56 -6.37 -16.22
C LYS A 47 -1.37 -7.24 -16.63
N TYR A 48 -0.21 -6.66 -16.89
CA TYR A 48 0.96 -7.37 -17.40
C TYR A 48 2.13 -7.29 -16.41
N ASP A 49 2.56 -8.45 -15.90
CA ASP A 49 3.76 -8.57 -15.06
C ASP A 49 4.70 -9.61 -15.66
N SER A 50 5.99 -9.27 -15.77
CA SER A 50 6.99 -10.14 -16.40
C SER A 50 7.36 -11.38 -15.58
N THR A 51 7.13 -11.35 -14.27
CA THR A 51 7.43 -12.47 -13.35
C THR A 51 6.20 -13.30 -13.06
N HIS A 52 5.05 -12.65 -12.86
CA HIS A 52 3.80 -13.29 -12.43
C HIS A 52 2.78 -13.42 -13.57
N GLY A 53 3.16 -13.08 -14.79
CA GLY A 53 2.33 -13.21 -15.99
C GLY A 53 1.17 -12.21 -16.05
N THR A 54 0.24 -12.50 -16.96
CA THR A 54 -0.93 -11.67 -17.21
C THR A 54 -2.01 -11.92 -16.16
N LEU A 55 -2.59 -10.86 -15.61
CA LEU A 55 -3.75 -10.95 -14.73
C LEU A 55 -4.94 -11.53 -15.52
N PRO A 56 -5.62 -12.59 -15.04
CA PRO A 56 -6.72 -13.24 -15.77
C PRO A 56 -8.03 -12.43 -15.77
N HIS A 57 -8.01 -11.22 -15.23
CA HIS A 57 -9.16 -10.31 -15.17
C HIS A 57 -8.95 -9.13 -16.09
N ASP A 58 -10.05 -8.65 -16.68
CA ASP A 58 -10.03 -7.43 -17.48
C ASP A 58 -9.82 -6.21 -16.60
N VAL A 59 -9.06 -5.26 -17.15
CA VAL A 59 -8.76 -3.98 -16.52
C VAL A 59 -9.30 -2.92 -17.46
N SER A 60 -10.33 -2.20 -17.01
CA SER A 60 -10.96 -1.12 -17.79
C SER A 60 -10.66 0.21 -17.14
N THR A 61 -10.09 1.15 -17.89
CA THR A 61 -9.77 2.48 -17.37
C THR A 61 -10.99 3.39 -17.41
N SER A 62 -10.95 4.42 -16.56
CA SER A 62 -11.96 5.45 -16.44
C SER A 62 -11.26 6.78 -16.14
N LYS A 63 -12.02 7.87 -16.01
CA LYS A 63 -11.45 9.21 -15.80
C LYS A 63 -10.65 9.34 -14.49
N ASP A 64 -11.06 8.65 -13.43
CA ASP A 64 -10.50 8.78 -12.08
C ASP A 64 -9.86 7.49 -11.53
N GLY A 65 -9.70 6.47 -12.38
CA GLY A 65 -9.01 5.23 -12.03
C GLY A 65 -9.32 4.09 -12.98
N PHE A 66 -9.41 2.86 -12.45
CA PHE A 66 -9.71 1.68 -13.25
C PHE A 66 -10.60 0.70 -12.50
N LYS A 67 -11.21 -0.21 -13.25
CA LYS A 67 -12.08 -1.26 -12.74
C LYS A 67 -11.52 -2.63 -13.07
N ILE A 68 -11.50 -3.50 -12.07
CA ILE A 68 -11.14 -4.92 -12.19
C ILE A 68 -12.23 -5.73 -11.47
N LEU A 69 -12.78 -6.74 -12.14
CA LEU A 69 -13.99 -7.43 -11.67
C LEU A 69 -15.11 -6.42 -11.37
N ASN A 70 -15.63 -6.42 -10.14
CA ASN A 70 -16.66 -5.50 -9.66
C ASN A 70 -16.10 -4.35 -8.80
N GLN A 71 -14.77 -4.20 -8.72
CA GLN A 71 -14.13 -3.19 -7.89
C GLN A 71 -13.71 -1.98 -8.73
N ASN A 72 -14.30 -0.81 -8.45
CA ASN A 72 -13.83 0.48 -8.96
C ASN A 72 -12.72 0.99 -8.04
N ILE A 73 -11.53 1.17 -8.59
CA ILE A 73 -10.32 1.56 -7.87
C ILE A 73 -9.93 2.95 -8.34
N LYS A 74 -10.03 3.95 -7.45
CA LYS A 74 -9.57 5.30 -7.75
C LYS A 74 -8.05 5.37 -7.80
N VAL A 75 -7.51 6.22 -8.66
CA VAL A 75 -6.07 6.49 -8.75
C VAL A 75 -5.82 7.92 -8.33
N PHE A 76 -5.02 8.09 -7.30
CA PHE A 76 -4.47 9.37 -6.87
C PHE A 76 -3.03 9.51 -7.38
N ALA A 77 -2.61 10.74 -7.58
CA ALA A 77 -1.24 11.10 -7.92
C ALA A 77 -0.77 12.23 -7.00
N GLU A 78 -0.75 11.94 -5.71
CA GLU A 78 -0.38 12.88 -4.64
C GLU A 78 1.00 12.52 -4.09
N ARG A 79 1.87 13.53 -3.95
CA ARG A 79 3.24 13.37 -3.43
C ARG A 79 3.29 13.43 -1.92
N ASP A 80 2.45 14.24 -1.30
CA ASP A 80 2.37 14.38 0.15
C ASP A 80 1.27 13.46 0.71
N PRO A 81 1.62 12.39 1.44
CA PRO A 81 0.65 11.46 1.97
C PRO A 81 -0.45 12.12 2.83
N ALA A 82 -0.17 13.23 3.49
CA ALA A 82 -1.14 13.94 4.33
C ALA A 82 -2.31 14.55 3.54
N ASN A 83 -2.13 14.75 2.23
CA ASN A 83 -3.17 15.28 1.34
C ASN A 83 -4.05 14.18 0.73
N LEU A 84 -3.73 12.89 0.96
CA LEU A 84 -4.49 11.80 0.39
C LEU A 84 -5.88 11.70 1.01
N PRO A 85 -6.95 11.65 0.20
CA PRO A 85 -8.32 11.71 0.72
C PRO A 85 -8.86 10.33 1.13
N TRP A 86 -8.07 9.52 1.84
CA TRP A 86 -8.42 8.13 2.21
C TRP A 86 -9.76 8.03 2.95
N GLY A 87 -10.01 8.97 3.87
CA GLY A 87 -11.29 9.06 4.58
C GLY A 87 -12.48 9.31 3.66
N LYS A 88 -12.30 10.09 2.57
CA LYS A 88 -13.37 10.40 1.61
C LYS A 88 -13.71 9.21 0.70
N VAL A 89 -12.73 8.37 0.38
CA VAL A 89 -12.96 7.12 -0.36
C VAL A 89 -13.37 5.95 0.54
N GLY A 90 -13.42 6.18 1.86
CA GLY A 90 -13.90 5.21 2.83
C GLY A 90 -12.93 4.04 3.03
N ALA A 91 -11.62 4.27 2.90
CA ALA A 91 -10.63 3.27 3.28
C ALA A 91 -10.68 3.03 4.80
N ASP A 92 -10.69 1.76 5.19
CA ASP A 92 -10.57 1.33 6.59
C ASP A 92 -9.11 1.11 6.98
N ILE A 93 -8.29 0.65 6.02
CA ILE A 93 -6.85 0.37 6.17
C ILE A 93 -6.12 0.98 4.98
N VAL A 94 -4.93 1.54 5.20
CA VAL A 94 -4.02 1.98 4.15
C VAL A 94 -2.75 1.14 4.20
N LEU A 95 -2.35 0.60 3.06
CA LEU A 95 -1.11 -0.15 2.89
C LEU A 95 -0.04 0.77 2.30
N GLU A 96 0.96 1.13 3.10
CA GLU A 96 2.09 1.96 2.68
C GLU A 96 3.14 1.12 1.95
N CYS A 97 3.30 1.36 0.65
CA CYS A 97 4.07 0.56 -0.30
C CYS A 97 5.03 1.42 -1.17
N THR A 98 5.21 2.70 -0.85
CA THR A 98 6.11 3.61 -1.59
C THR A 98 7.60 3.30 -1.37
N GLY A 99 7.94 2.66 -0.24
CA GLY A 99 9.34 2.43 0.14
C GLY A 99 10.06 3.68 0.67
N LEU A 100 9.35 4.80 0.85
CA LEU A 100 9.85 6.01 1.51
C LEU A 100 9.86 5.79 3.03
N PHE A 101 10.79 4.95 3.49
CA PHE A 101 10.90 4.58 4.89
C PHE A 101 11.82 5.56 5.64
N LEU A 102 11.24 6.43 6.47
CA LEU A 102 11.97 7.33 7.39
C LEU A 102 12.41 6.64 8.70
N LEU A 103 12.21 5.33 8.81
CA LEU A 103 12.59 4.54 10.00
C LEU A 103 13.90 3.78 9.82
N VAL A 104 14.59 3.92 8.67
CA VAL A 104 15.87 3.26 8.41
C VAL A 104 16.87 3.58 9.53
N GLY A 105 17.48 2.54 10.09
CA GLY A 105 18.42 2.63 11.21
C GLY A 105 17.77 2.63 12.60
N LYS A 106 16.43 2.71 12.70
CA LYS A 106 15.70 2.55 13.97
C LYS A 106 15.21 1.11 14.13
N SER A 107 15.24 0.63 15.38
CA SER A 107 14.53 -0.60 15.72
C SER A 107 13.03 -0.33 15.86
N ILE A 108 12.18 -1.33 15.73
CA ILE A 108 10.72 -1.18 15.84
C ILE A 108 10.32 -0.48 17.14
N LYS A 109 10.93 -0.87 18.27
CA LYS A 109 10.67 -0.21 19.56
C LYS A 109 11.12 1.26 19.60
N ASP A 110 12.16 1.63 18.84
CA ASP A 110 12.74 2.97 18.82
C ASP A 110 12.15 3.84 17.70
N SER A 111 11.19 3.29 16.96
CA SER A 111 10.58 3.93 15.79
C SER A 111 9.43 4.87 16.14
N ASN A 112 9.06 4.98 17.43
CA ASN A 112 7.91 5.76 17.91
C ASN A 112 6.63 5.48 17.10
N LEU A 113 6.41 4.20 16.77
CA LEU A 113 5.15 3.79 16.15
C LEU A 113 4.00 4.10 17.13
N PRO A 114 2.87 4.64 16.65
CA PRO A 114 1.67 4.77 17.48
C PRO A 114 1.27 3.44 18.13
N GLU A 115 0.65 3.49 19.31
CA GLU A 115 0.40 2.30 20.15
C GLU A 115 -0.45 1.22 19.46
N GLU A 116 -1.28 1.61 18.49
CA GLU A 116 -2.18 0.75 17.71
C GLU A 116 -1.61 0.37 16.34
N VAL A 117 -0.39 0.80 16.03
CA VAL A 117 0.33 0.45 14.81
C VAL A 117 1.20 -0.78 15.05
N ARG A 118 1.14 -1.74 14.13
CA ARG A 118 1.90 -2.99 14.19
C ARG A 118 2.70 -3.18 12.92
N VAL A 119 3.92 -3.68 13.05
CA VAL A 119 4.71 -4.15 11.92
C VAL A 119 4.31 -5.60 11.66
N GLY A 120 3.67 -5.88 10.52
CA GLY A 120 3.22 -7.22 10.15
C GLY A 120 4.32 -8.06 9.48
N ALA A 121 5.17 -7.43 8.66
CA ALA A 121 6.26 -8.10 7.95
C ALA A 121 7.35 -7.11 7.53
N ILE A 122 8.59 -7.60 7.43
CA ILE A 122 9.71 -6.90 6.78
C ILE A 122 10.18 -7.77 5.61
N VAL A 123 10.23 -7.25 4.39
CA VAL A 123 10.79 -7.93 3.23
C VAL A 123 12.16 -7.33 2.92
N ARG A 124 13.20 -8.15 3.01
CA ARG A 124 14.59 -7.77 2.79
C ARG A 124 15.24 -8.67 1.77
N LYS A 125 15.76 -8.11 0.67
CA LYS A 125 16.45 -8.86 -0.41
C LYS A 125 15.66 -10.11 -0.82
N SER A 126 14.35 -9.93 -1.04
CA SER A 126 13.38 -10.98 -1.43
C SER A 126 13.04 -12.03 -0.36
N LYS A 127 13.46 -11.85 0.90
CA LYS A 127 13.04 -12.70 2.03
C LYS A 127 12.01 -11.98 2.89
N VAL A 128 10.90 -12.66 3.20
CA VAL A 128 9.91 -12.19 4.18
C VAL A 128 10.39 -12.57 5.58
N MET A 129 10.43 -11.59 6.47
CA MET A 129 10.85 -11.72 7.86
C MET A 129 9.69 -11.33 8.77
N MET A 130 9.45 -12.14 9.79
CA MET A 130 8.54 -11.77 10.88
C MET A 130 9.28 -10.81 11.84
N PRO A 131 8.77 -9.59 12.03
CA PRO A 131 9.43 -8.58 12.83
C PRO A 131 9.41 -8.93 14.32
N LYS A 132 10.53 -8.69 15.00
CA LYS A 132 10.62 -8.65 16.47
C LYS A 132 10.73 -7.20 16.91
N SER A 133 10.42 -6.88 18.17
CA SER A 133 10.59 -5.51 18.69
C SER A 133 12.01 -4.94 18.48
N THR A 134 13.01 -5.82 18.44
CA THR A 134 14.43 -5.48 18.21
C THR A 134 14.84 -5.46 16.73
N SER A 135 13.94 -5.80 15.79
CA SER A 135 14.23 -5.75 14.37
C SER A 135 14.52 -4.30 13.97
N VAL A 136 15.66 -4.10 13.29
CA VAL A 136 16.09 -2.80 12.77
C VAL A 136 15.70 -2.70 11.30
N PHE A 137 15.07 -1.58 10.93
CA PHE A 137 14.77 -1.29 9.55
C PHE A 137 16.05 -0.94 8.79
N GLU A 138 16.29 -1.63 7.68
CA GLU A 138 17.42 -1.38 6.80
C GLU A 138 16.98 -0.61 5.55
N LYS A 139 17.95 0.02 4.91
CA LYS A 139 17.73 0.69 3.63
C LYS A 139 17.24 -0.33 2.60
N ASN A 140 16.14 0.01 1.92
CA ASN A 140 15.42 -0.84 0.96
C ASN A 140 14.60 -1.99 1.57
N ASP A 141 14.39 -2.01 2.89
CA ASP A 141 13.35 -2.85 3.46
C ASP A 141 11.97 -2.40 2.94
N ILE A 142 11.13 -3.36 2.60
CA ILE A 142 9.70 -3.12 2.43
C ILE A 142 9.04 -3.58 3.73
N VAL A 143 8.28 -2.70 4.36
CA VAL A 143 7.69 -2.97 5.67
C VAL A 143 6.18 -2.85 5.57
N VAL A 144 5.48 -3.87 6.05
CA VAL A 144 4.02 -3.87 6.12
C VAL A 144 3.63 -3.34 7.49
N LEU A 145 2.99 -2.17 7.54
CA LEU A 145 2.33 -1.66 8.75
C LEU A 145 0.83 -1.97 8.72
N LEU A 146 0.30 -2.31 9.88
CA LEU A 146 -1.13 -2.50 10.14
C LEU A 146 -1.55 -1.45 11.16
N SER A 147 -2.59 -0.69 10.86
CA SER A 147 -3.11 0.37 11.73
C SER A 147 -4.64 0.40 11.71
N LYS A 148 -5.24 0.92 12.79
CA LYS A 148 -6.67 1.24 12.84
C LYS A 148 -6.94 2.59 12.14
N ARG A 149 -8.17 2.75 11.64
CA ARG A 149 -8.59 3.91 10.84
C ARG A 149 -8.40 5.26 11.54
N ASP A 150 -8.69 5.33 12.83
CA ASP A 150 -8.58 6.53 13.67
C ASP A 150 -7.13 7.01 13.84
N GLN A 151 -6.16 6.14 13.58
CA GLN A 151 -4.72 6.38 13.71
C GLN A 151 -4.03 6.73 12.39
N LEU A 152 -4.78 6.78 11.27
CA LEU A 152 -4.20 7.04 9.94
C LEU A 152 -3.43 8.35 9.88
N LYS A 153 -3.91 9.42 10.53
CA LYS A 153 -3.20 10.71 10.58
C LYS A 153 -1.86 10.64 11.32
N GLU A 154 -1.78 9.83 12.39
CA GLU A 154 -0.53 9.67 13.14
C GLU A 154 0.48 8.84 12.37
N VAL A 155 0.01 7.81 11.66
CA VAL A 155 0.81 7.04 10.71
C VAL A 155 1.31 7.93 9.58
N GLU A 156 0.45 8.75 8.99
CA GLU A 156 0.84 9.73 7.96
C GLU A 156 1.93 10.67 8.50
N ASN A 157 1.72 11.30 9.66
CA ASN A 157 2.71 12.19 10.29
C ASN A 157 4.07 11.52 10.55
N LEU A 158 4.07 10.25 10.94
CA LEU A 158 5.30 9.47 11.13
C LEU A 158 6.11 9.36 9.82
N PHE A 159 5.42 9.31 8.69
CA PHE A 159 6.00 9.21 7.36
C PHE A 159 6.18 10.57 6.65
N SER A 160 5.60 11.64 7.18
CA SER A 160 5.66 13.00 6.62
C SER A 160 6.87 13.82 7.09
N ILE A 161 7.85 13.26 7.83
CA ILE A 161 9.06 14.02 8.19
C ILE A 161 9.94 14.19 6.95
N THR A 162 9.64 15.27 6.22
CA THR A 162 10.45 15.89 5.17
C THR A 162 11.94 15.83 5.47
N SER A 163 12.70 15.37 4.48
CA SER A 163 13.95 16.03 4.11
C SER A 163 13.72 16.76 2.80
#